data_AF-A0A348VVQ3-F1
#
_entry.id   AF-A0A348VVQ3-F1
#
_cell.length_a   1.000
_cell.length_b   1.000
_cell.length_c   1.000
_cell.angle_alpha   90.00
_cell.angle_beta   90.00
_cell.angle_gamma   90.00
#
_symmetry.space_group_name_H-M   'P 1'
#
loop_
_entity.id
_entity.type
_entity.pdbx_description
1 polymer ?
#
loop_
_entity_poly.entity_id
_entity_poly.type
_entity_poly.pdbx_seq_one_letter_code
_entity_poly.pdbx_strand_id
1 'polypeptide(L)'
;MIICIGSEKGGTGKSMISSNLAVLRASQGRSVLLVDTDPQGSAAEFSRSRDENDEVPEIVCVQIQGKSVSPEIKKLRPRYDDIVVDVGGRYSEGFAGALRVCDKLVIPFLPSQSDAWALQNMEQIVAAARENNTDLRAYMVLNKADAYARSTMNDEAREFATTLQELELLPVAIGYRMAYRRAFGSGFAVTELQGRNQDKKATAEIEALAAEVWK
;
A
#
# COMPACT_ATOMS: atom_id res chain seq x y z
N MET A 1 6.24 1.79 13.38
CA MET A 1 5.52 0.63 12.83
C MET A 1 5.95 0.42 11.38
N ILE A 2 6.10 -0.81 10.93
CA ILE A 2 6.48 -1.16 9.55
C ILE A 2 5.23 -1.70 8.84
N ILE A 3 4.74 -0.95 7.86
CA ILE A 3 3.57 -1.32 7.05
C ILE A 3 4.05 -1.63 5.64
N CYS A 4 3.80 -2.85 5.17
CA CYS A 4 4.03 -3.24 3.78
C CYS A 4 2.76 -3.11 2.96
N ILE A 5 2.87 -2.57 1.76
CA ILE A 5 1.82 -2.60 0.75
C ILE A 5 2.29 -3.53 -0.34
N GLY A 6 1.67 -4.70 -0.47
CA GLY A 6 2.23 -5.80 -1.26
C GLY A 6 1.17 -6.72 -1.86
N SER A 7 1.43 -7.20 -3.08
CA SER A 7 0.61 -8.18 -3.79
C SER A 7 1.45 -8.75 -4.93
N GLU A 8 1.36 -10.07 -5.16
CA GLU A 8 2.00 -10.73 -6.30
C GLU A 8 1.56 -10.11 -7.64
N LYS A 9 0.35 -9.57 -7.70
CA LYS A 9 -0.19 -8.98 -8.92
C LYS A 9 0.31 -7.55 -9.14
N GLY A 10 0.74 -7.26 -10.36
CA GLY A 10 1.07 -5.91 -10.82
C GLY A 10 -0.18 -5.05 -11.05
N GLY A 11 -0.05 -3.74 -10.88
CA GLY A 11 -1.13 -2.80 -11.22
C GLY A 11 -2.32 -2.74 -10.26
N THR A 12 -2.22 -3.37 -9.09
CA THR A 12 -3.24 -3.32 -8.02
C THR A 12 -3.23 -2.01 -7.22
N GLY A 13 -2.29 -1.08 -7.50
CA GLY A 13 -2.24 0.24 -6.87
C GLY A 13 -1.36 0.33 -5.61
N LYS A 14 -0.37 -0.56 -5.46
CA LYS A 14 0.56 -0.60 -4.33
C LYS A 14 1.27 0.73 -4.07
N SER A 15 2.03 1.22 -5.06
CA SER A 15 2.77 2.49 -4.99
C SER A 15 1.87 3.69 -4.71
N MET A 16 0.66 3.68 -5.26
CA MET A 16 -0.33 4.73 -5.02
C MET A 16 -0.73 4.74 -3.53
N ILE A 17 -1.08 3.59 -2.96
CA ILE A 17 -1.49 3.48 -1.56
C ILE A 17 -0.31 3.77 -0.62
N SER A 18 0.86 3.17 -0.85
CA SER A 18 2.04 3.36 0.00
C SER A 18 2.46 4.83 0.06
N SER A 19 2.50 5.51 -1.08
CA SER A 19 2.85 6.93 -1.16
C SER A 19 1.82 7.82 -0.45
N ASN A 20 0.52 7.57 -0.65
CA ASN A 20 -0.54 8.32 0.02
C ASN A 20 -0.51 8.13 1.54
N LEU A 21 -0.32 6.90 2.01
CA LEU A 21 -0.21 6.60 3.44
C LEU A 21 1.04 7.26 4.05
N ALA A 22 2.18 7.21 3.36
CA ALA A 22 3.41 7.84 3.84
C ALA A 22 3.25 9.35 4.03
N VAL A 23 2.69 10.05 3.03
CA VAL A 23 2.44 11.49 3.10
C VAL A 23 1.40 11.83 4.16
N LEU A 24 0.30 11.07 4.26
CA LEU A 24 -0.72 11.30 5.29
C LEU A 24 -0.16 11.14 6.71
N ARG A 25 0.74 10.17 6.93
CA ARG A 25 1.40 10.01 8.23
C ARG A 25 2.38 11.14 8.52
N ALA A 26 3.12 11.60 7.51
CA ALA A 26 4.02 12.74 7.65
C ALA A 26 3.24 14.03 7.97
N SER A 27 2.09 14.26 7.33
CA SER A 27 1.23 15.43 7.60
C SER A 27 0.62 15.41 9.01
N GLN A 28 0.55 14.24 9.64
CA GLN A 28 0.18 14.06 11.05
C GLN A 28 1.36 14.26 12.02
N GLY A 29 2.49 14.78 11.55
CA GLY A 29 3.67 15.12 12.36
C GLY A 29 4.54 13.92 12.73
N ARG A 30 4.35 12.76 12.08
CA ARG A 30 5.16 11.55 12.32
C ARG A 30 6.44 11.62 11.51
N SER A 31 7.52 11.04 12.04
CA SER A 31 8.71 10.76 11.23
C SER A 31 8.47 9.50 10.38
N VAL A 32 8.42 9.67 9.06
CA VAL A 32 8.04 8.60 8.11
C VAL A 32 9.16 8.33 7.11
N LEU A 33 9.41 7.05 6.84
CA LEU A 33 10.26 6.58 5.75
C LEU A 33 9.42 5.82 4.72
N LEU A 34 9.49 6.23 3.46
CA LEU A 34 8.99 5.44 2.33
C LEU A 34 10.12 4.56 1.79
N VAL A 35 9.91 3.25 1.73
CA VAL A 35 10.87 2.30 1.15
C VAL A 35 10.28 1.72 -0.13
N ASP A 36 10.95 1.94 -1.25
CA ASP A 36 10.59 1.29 -2.51
C ASP A 36 11.46 0.06 -2.72
N THR A 37 10.81 -1.10 -2.86
CA THR A 37 11.49 -2.38 -3.12
C THR A 37 11.28 -2.90 -4.52
N ASP A 38 10.45 -2.23 -5.33
CA ASP A 38 10.21 -2.61 -6.72
C ASP A 38 11.36 -2.12 -7.60
N PRO A 39 12.00 -2.98 -8.41
CA PRO A 39 12.97 -2.56 -9.40
C PRO A 39 12.45 -1.50 -10.38
N GLN A 40 11.13 -1.40 -10.59
CA GLN A 40 10.52 -0.36 -11.41
C GLN A 40 10.53 1.03 -10.75
N GLY A 41 10.73 1.12 -9.44
CA GLY A 41 10.96 2.40 -8.74
C GLY A 41 9.75 3.35 -8.75
N SER A 42 8.51 2.84 -8.75
CA SER A 42 7.33 3.70 -8.86
C SER A 42 7.14 4.63 -7.66
N ALA A 43 7.38 4.18 -6.44
CA ALA A 43 7.31 5.02 -5.24
C ALA A 43 8.50 5.98 -5.16
N ALA A 44 9.67 5.57 -5.64
CA ALA A 44 10.83 6.44 -5.77
C ALA A 44 10.59 7.57 -6.79
N GLU A 45 9.93 7.27 -7.92
CA GLU A 45 9.55 8.27 -8.92
C GLU A 45 8.54 9.28 -8.36
N PHE A 46 7.58 8.80 -7.56
CA PHE A 46 6.66 9.67 -6.83
C PHE A 46 7.41 10.64 -5.91
N SER A 47 8.37 10.13 -5.13
CA SER A 47 9.18 10.97 -4.23
C SER A 47 9.96 12.03 -5.02
N ARG A 48 10.59 11.66 -6.14
CA ARG A 48 11.31 12.62 -6.98
C ARG A 48 10.39 13.71 -7.54
N SER A 49 9.22 13.32 -8.06
CA SER A 49 8.22 14.27 -8.55
C SER A 49 7.71 15.20 -7.44
N ARG A 50 7.73 14.73 -6.19
CA ARG A 50 7.37 15.53 -5.01
C ARG A 50 8.48 16.50 -4.61
N ASP A 51 9.73 16.08 -4.66
CA ASP A 51 10.89 16.93 -4.35
C ASP A 51 11.03 18.09 -5.36
N GLU A 52 10.56 17.89 -6.59
CA GLU A 52 10.48 18.93 -7.63
C GLU A 52 9.27 19.88 -7.47
N ASN A 53 8.39 19.62 -6.50
CA ASN A 53 7.13 20.35 -6.32
C ASN A 53 7.17 21.23 -5.07
N ASP A 54 7.43 22.53 -5.27
CA ASP A 54 7.51 23.55 -4.21
C ASP A 54 6.21 23.76 -3.40
N GLU A 55 5.07 23.20 -3.83
CA GLU A 55 3.79 23.33 -3.12
C GLU A 55 3.64 22.36 -1.93
N VAL A 56 4.48 21.33 -1.85
CA VAL A 56 4.36 20.25 -0.86
C VAL A 56 5.69 19.95 -0.16
N PRO A 57 5.69 19.54 1.11
CA PRO A 57 6.92 19.20 1.81
C PRO A 57 7.48 17.86 1.32
N GLU A 58 8.80 17.75 1.23
CA GLU A 58 9.52 16.50 0.89
C GLU A 58 9.16 15.35 1.85
N ILE A 59 9.33 14.11 1.38
CA ILE A 59 9.33 12.91 2.23
C ILE A 59 10.61 12.12 2.02
N VAL A 60 11.11 11.47 3.05
CA VAL A 60 12.31 10.63 2.90
C VAL A 60 11.92 9.33 2.20
N CYS A 61 12.52 9.08 1.04
CA CYS A 61 12.37 7.85 0.29
C CYS A 61 13.73 7.17 0.06
N VAL A 62 13.78 5.84 0.17
CA VAL A 62 14.94 5.02 -0.16
C VAL A 62 14.55 3.83 -1.03
N GLN A 63 15.42 3.42 -1.95
CA GLN A 63 15.25 2.21 -2.73
C GLN A 63 16.11 1.09 -2.14
N ILE A 64 15.50 -0.04 -1.80
CA ILE A 64 16.18 -1.21 -1.21
C ILE A 64 15.70 -2.47 -1.91
N GLN A 65 16.59 -3.29 -2.44
CA GLN A 65 16.22 -4.44 -3.28
C GLN A 65 16.80 -5.76 -2.76
N GLY A 66 16.18 -6.87 -3.18
CA GLY A 66 16.65 -8.23 -2.95
C GLY A 66 16.86 -8.59 -1.47
N LYS A 67 17.93 -9.32 -1.18
CA LYS A 67 18.24 -9.84 0.17
C LYS A 67 18.47 -8.74 1.22
N SER A 68 18.76 -7.51 0.79
CA SER A 68 19.08 -6.40 1.69
C SER A 68 17.85 -5.76 2.32
N VAL A 69 16.63 -6.00 1.80
CA VAL A 69 15.39 -5.39 2.30
C VAL A 69 15.21 -5.60 3.81
N SER A 70 15.29 -6.85 4.27
CA SER A 70 15.13 -7.17 5.70
C SER A 70 16.19 -6.51 6.60
N PRO A 71 17.51 -6.70 6.39
CA PRO A 71 18.53 -6.14 7.26
C PRO A 71 18.56 -4.60 7.25
N GLU A 72 18.32 -3.96 6.10
CA GLU A 72 18.34 -2.49 6.02
C GLU A 72 17.12 -1.86 6.69
N ILE A 73 15.90 -2.38 6.47
CA ILE A 73 14.71 -1.89 7.18
C ILE A 73 14.87 -2.05 8.69
N LYS A 74 15.43 -3.17 9.18
CA LYS A 74 15.73 -3.35 10.62
C LYS A 74 16.68 -2.29 11.16
N LYS A 75 17.71 -1.92 10.39
CA LYS A 75 18.66 -0.87 10.76
C LYS A 75 18.03 0.52 10.79
N LEU A 76 17.07 0.77 9.92
CA LEU A 76 16.37 2.06 9.82
C LEU A 76 15.20 2.20 10.81
N ARG A 77 14.59 1.08 11.24
CA ARG A 77 13.45 1.04 12.18
C ARG A 77 13.58 1.99 13.39
N PRO A 78 14.73 2.12 14.09
CA PRO A 78 14.82 2.98 15.26
C PRO A 78 14.79 4.50 14.96
N ARG A 79 14.87 4.92 13.70
CA ARG A 79 14.97 6.34 13.29
C ARG A 79 13.63 6.97 12.89
N TYR A 80 12.60 6.14 12.70
CA TYR A 80 11.32 6.58 12.16
C TYR A 80 10.19 6.03 13.02
N ASP A 81 9.18 6.85 13.23
CA ASP A 81 7.93 6.41 13.86
C ASP A 81 7.23 5.37 12.99
N ASP A 82 7.20 5.60 11.67
CA ASP A 82 6.54 4.75 10.69
C ASP A 82 7.44 4.50 9.47
N ILE A 83 7.50 3.24 9.01
CA ILE A 83 8.12 2.85 7.76
C ILE A 83 7.03 2.27 6.88
N VAL A 84 6.80 2.88 5.72
CA VAL A 84 5.86 2.40 4.70
C VAL A 84 6.67 1.79 3.56
N VAL A 85 6.43 0.52 3.28
CA VAL A 85 7.20 -0.25 2.28
C VAL A 85 6.31 -0.52 1.07
N ASP A 86 6.66 0.04 -0.08
CA ASP A 86 6.10 -0.35 -1.37
C ASP A 86 6.76 -1.65 -1.83
N VAL A 87 6.02 -2.75 -1.70
CA VAL A 87 6.51 -4.07 -2.07
C VAL A 87 6.25 -4.31 -3.54
N GLY A 88 7.31 -4.65 -4.28
CA GLY A 88 7.21 -4.88 -5.72
C GLY A 88 6.23 -5.98 -6.12
N GLY A 89 5.89 -6.01 -7.41
CA GLY A 89 5.10 -7.11 -7.97
C GLY A 89 5.84 -8.45 -7.97
N ARG A 90 5.07 -9.55 -7.96
CA ARG A 90 5.53 -10.96 -7.87
C ARG A 90 6.24 -11.29 -6.56
N TYR A 91 6.15 -12.55 -6.14
CA TYR A 91 6.95 -13.02 -5.02
C TYR A 91 8.45 -13.04 -5.38
N SER A 92 9.26 -12.42 -4.53
CA SER A 92 10.70 -12.23 -4.71
C SER A 92 11.42 -12.27 -3.36
N GLU A 93 12.76 -12.32 -3.37
CA GLU A 93 13.55 -12.24 -2.15
C GLU A 93 13.31 -10.92 -1.39
N GLY A 94 13.08 -9.82 -2.12
CA GLY A 94 12.72 -8.53 -1.52
C GLY A 94 11.35 -8.58 -0.84
N PHE A 95 10.35 -9.18 -1.49
CA PHE A 95 9.02 -9.40 -0.91
C PHE A 95 9.12 -10.22 0.38
N ALA A 96 9.80 -11.37 0.33
CA ALA A 96 10.00 -12.23 1.50
C ALA A 96 10.75 -11.49 2.63
N GLY A 97 11.77 -10.69 2.27
CA GLY A 97 12.52 -9.86 3.20
C GLY A 97 11.65 -8.80 3.89
N ALA A 98 10.71 -8.19 3.16
CA ALA A 98 9.75 -7.23 3.70
C ALA A 98 8.78 -7.90 4.69
N LEU A 99 8.21 -9.05 4.32
CA LEU A 99 7.31 -9.82 5.20
C LEU A 99 7.98 -10.29 6.49
N ARG A 100 9.29 -10.54 6.48
CA ARG A 100 10.04 -10.93 7.66
C ARG A 100 10.16 -9.83 8.73
N VAL A 101 9.89 -8.58 8.36
CA VAL A 101 10.11 -7.43 9.25
C VAL A 101 8.89 -6.52 9.41
N CYS A 102 7.88 -6.68 8.57
CA CYS A 102 6.69 -5.85 8.65
C CYS A 102 5.78 -6.28 9.80
N ASP A 103 5.21 -5.29 10.48
CA ASP A 103 4.22 -5.51 11.53
C ASP A 103 2.85 -5.79 10.88
N LYS A 104 2.54 -5.11 9.76
CA LYS A 104 1.31 -5.31 8.99
C LYS A 104 1.58 -5.34 7.48
N LEU A 105 0.87 -6.21 6.77
CA LEU A 105 0.79 -6.26 5.31
C LEU A 105 -0.60 -5.80 4.86
N VAL A 106 -0.66 -4.91 3.88
CA VAL A 106 -1.89 -4.47 3.21
C VAL A 106 -1.83 -4.91 1.76
N ILE A 107 -2.80 -5.73 1.36
CA ILE A 107 -2.89 -6.37 0.05
C ILE A 107 -4.03 -5.69 -0.74
N PRO A 108 -3.71 -4.73 -1.62
CA PRO A 108 -4.73 -4.20 -2.51
C PRO A 108 -5.08 -5.24 -3.58
N PHE A 109 -6.37 -5.44 -3.81
CA PHE A 109 -6.90 -6.33 -4.84
C PHE A 109 -8.02 -5.65 -5.63
N LEU A 110 -8.14 -5.98 -6.92
CA LEU A 110 -9.18 -5.45 -7.80
C LEU A 110 -10.43 -6.35 -7.76
N PRO A 111 -11.62 -5.83 -8.11
CA PRO A 111 -12.81 -6.66 -8.29
C PRO A 111 -12.69 -7.50 -9.59
N SER A 112 -11.85 -8.54 -9.59
CA SER A 112 -11.61 -9.39 -10.75
C SER A 112 -11.24 -10.82 -10.37
N GLN A 113 -11.61 -11.80 -11.21
CA GLN A 113 -11.28 -13.21 -10.97
C GLN A 113 -9.77 -13.48 -10.90
N SER A 114 -8.99 -12.76 -11.72
CA SER A 114 -7.53 -12.87 -11.67
C SER A 114 -6.91 -12.35 -10.36
N ASP A 115 -7.59 -11.45 -9.64
CA ASP A 115 -7.18 -11.04 -8.30
C ASP A 115 -7.56 -12.07 -7.25
N ALA A 116 -8.69 -12.76 -7.41
CA ALA A 116 -9.07 -13.87 -6.51
C ALA A 116 -7.98 -14.95 -6.45
N TRP A 117 -7.42 -15.34 -7.60
CA TRP A 117 -6.29 -16.27 -7.65
C TRP A 117 -5.02 -15.70 -7.00
N ALA A 118 -4.73 -14.42 -7.21
CA ALA A 118 -3.59 -13.78 -6.57
C ALA A 118 -3.73 -13.73 -5.04
N LEU A 119 -4.94 -13.53 -4.52
CA LEU A 119 -5.22 -13.57 -3.09
C LEU A 119 -5.01 -14.96 -2.48
N GLN A 120 -5.37 -16.04 -3.19
CA GLN A 120 -5.09 -17.41 -2.73
C GLN A 120 -3.60 -17.69 -2.60
N ASN A 121 -2.80 -17.20 -3.55
CA ASN A 121 -1.35 -17.30 -3.43
C ASN A 121 -0.82 -16.46 -2.26
N MET A 122 -1.36 -15.25 -2.08
CA MET A 122 -1.00 -14.39 -0.96
C MET A 122 -1.31 -15.02 0.40
N GLU A 123 -2.42 -15.75 0.52
CA GLU A 123 -2.77 -16.52 1.74
C GLU A 123 -1.67 -17.53 2.08
N GLN A 124 -1.20 -18.30 1.10
CA GLN A 124 -0.12 -19.27 1.30
C GLN A 124 1.22 -18.58 1.65
N ILE A 125 1.53 -17.46 0.99
CA ILE A 125 2.74 -16.68 1.27
C ILE A 125 2.72 -16.11 2.70
N VAL A 126 1.57 -15.60 3.14
CA VAL A 126 1.41 -15.05 4.49
C VAL A 126 1.51 -16.15 5.54
N ALA A 127 0.88 -17.31 5.32
CA ALA A 127 1.00 -18.47 6.21
C ALA A 127 2.47 -18.88 6.41
N ALA A 128 3.22 -19.00 5.30
CA ALA A 128 4.65 -19.33 5.36
C ALA A 128 5.49 -18.22 6.03
N ALA A 129 5.17 -16.95 5.80
CA ALA A 129 5.86 -15.83 6.44
C ALA A 129 5.66 -15.82 7.96
N ARG A 130 4.47 -16.21 8.45
CA ARG A 130 4.13 -16.28 9.88
C ARG A 130 4.95 -17.30 10.65
N GLU A 131 5.54 -18.30 9.98
CA GLU A 131 6.50 -19.23 10.62
C GLU A 131 7.73 -18.49 11.19
N ASN A 132 8.10 -17.36 10.60
CA ASN A 132 9.28 -16.56 10.98
C ASN A 132 8.94 -15.15 11.48
N ASN A 133 7.68 -14.74 11.36
CA ASN A 133 7.14 -13.46 11.82
C ASN A 133 5.73 -13.68 12.38
N THR A 134 5.65 -14.22 13.60
CA THR A 134 4.40 -14.66 14.24
C THR A 134 3.42 -13.52 14.50
N ASP A 135 3.91 -12.28 14.57
CA ASP A 135 3.09 -11.09 14.84
C ASP A 135 2.55 -10.44 13.56
N LEU A 136 2.88 -10.98 12.37
CA LEU A 136 2.45 -10.45 11.09
C LEU A 136 0.92 -10.46 10.95
N ARG A 137 0.32 -9.27 10.89
CA ARG A 137 -1.09 -9.10 10.53
C ARG A 137 -1.21 -8.80 9.03
N ALA A 138 -2.11 -9.48 8.34
CA ALA A 138 -2.28 -9.32 6.90
C ALA A 138 -3.73 -8.92 6.59
N TYR A 139 -3.87 -7.84 5.83
CA TYR A 139 -5.13 -7.20 5.51
C TYR A 139 -5.35 -7.15 4.00
N MET A 140 -6.58 -7.29 3.57
CA MET A 140 -7.00 -7.08 2.19
C MET A 140 -7.79 -5.78 2.08
N VAL A 141 -7.54 -5.01 1.03
CA VAL A 141 -8.32 -3.81 0.73
C VAL A 141 -8.77 -3.85 -0.73
N LEU A 142 -10.08 -3.72 -0.94
CA LEU A 142 -10.63 -3.62 -2.28
C LEU A 142 -10.18 -2.29 -2.90
N ASN A 143 -9.45 -2.35 -4.00
CA ASN A 143 -8.96 -1.19 -4.72
C ASN A 143 -9.53 -1.14 -6.15
N LYS A 144 -9.59 0.09 -6.70
CA LYS A 144 -10.29 0.41 -7.95
C LYS A 144 -11.70 -0.20 -7.96
N ALA A 145 -12.38 -0.10 -6.82
CA ALA A 145 -13.76 -0.57 -6.68
C ALA A 145 -14.60 0.04 -7.80
N ASP A 146 -15.41 -0.81 -8.43
CA ASP A 146 -16.27 -0.42 -9.53
C ASP A 146 -17.27 0.63 -9.03
N ALA A 147 -17.36 1.75 -9.75
CA ALA A 147 -18.29 2.82 -9.44
C ALA A 147 -19.70 2.55 -9.99
N TYR A 148 -19.85 1.52 -10.83
CA TYR A 148 -21.12 1.19 -11.44
C TYR A 148 -22.03 0.47 -10.46
N ALA A 149 -23.07 1.16 -9.99
CA ALA A 149 -23.97 0.70 -8.93
C ALA A 149 -24.72 -0.61 -9.22
N ARG A 150 -24.79 -1.07 -10.48
CA ARG A 150 -25.43 -2.35 -10.87
C ARG A 150 -24.42 -3.50 -11.02
N SER A 151 -23.13 -3.22 -10.87
CA SER A 151 -22.09 -4.24 -10.93
C SER A 151 -22.06 -5.03 -9.62
N THR A 152 -22.11 -6.36 -9.72
CA THR A 152 -21.93 -7.27 -8.58
C THR A 152 -20.47 -7.55 -8.29
N MET A 153 -19.54 -7.07 -9.14
CA MET A 153 -18.13 -7.45 -9.10
C MET A 153 -17.44 -7.09 -7.78
N ASN A 154 -17.81 -5.95 -7.18
CA ASN A 154 -17.27 -5.57 -5.86
C ASN A 154 -17.73 -6.52 -4.76
N ASP A 155 -18.98 -6.96 -4.81
CA ASP A 155 -19.57 -7.81 -3.78
C ASP A 155 -19.05 -9.24 -3.93
N GLU A 156 -18.99 -9.77 -5.15
CA GLU A 156 -18.38 -11.07 -5.45
C GLU A 156 -16.91 -11.13 -5.00
N ALA A 157 -16.14 -10.06 -5.25
CA ALA A 157 -14.74 -10.01 -4.84
C ALA A 157 -14.58 -9.94 -3.31
N ARG A 158 -15.49 -9.25 -2.59
CA ARG A 158 -15.51 -9.24 -1.12
C ARG A 158 -15.92 -10.59 -0.56
N GLU A 159 -16.97 -11.20 -1.10
CA GLU A 159 -17.44 -12.53 -0.69
C GLU A 159 -16.30 -13.54 -0.80
N PHE A 160 -15.61 -13.56 -1.94
CA PHE A 160 -14.42 -14.37 -2.11
C PHE A 160 -13.34 -14.08 -1.08
N ALA A 161 -13.00 -12.80 -0.87
CA ALA A 161 -11.98 -12.41 0.09
C ALA A 161 -12.30 -12.88 1.53
N THR A 162 -13.58 -12.90 1.92
CA THR A 162 -13.99 -13.41 3.25
C THR A 162 -13.86 -14.92 3.42
N THR A 163 -13.62 -15.68 2.34
CA THR A 163 -13.37 -17.12 2.43
C THR A 163 -11.94 -17.47 2.87
N LEU A 164 -11.01 -16.52 2.77
CA LEU A 164 -9.59 -16.69 3.13
C LEU A 164 -9.44 -16.55 4.65
N GLN A 165 -8.67 -17.44 5.26
CA GLN A 165 -8.54 -17.56 6.71
C GLN A 165 -7.34 -16.78 7.25
N GLU A 166 -6.27 -16.66 6.45
CA GLU A 166 -5.04 -16.00 6.89
C GLU A 166 -5.06 -14.47 6.72
N LEU A 167 -6.01 -13.96 5.93
CA LEU A 167 -6.09 -12.58 5.48
C LEU A 167 -7.39 -11.92 5.96
N GLU A 168 -7.29 -10.75 6.59
CA GLU A 168 -8.45 -10.01 7.10
C GLU A 168 -8.94 -8.97 6.08
N LEU A 169 -10.20 -9.05 5.64
CA LEU A 169 -10.78 -8.04 4.74
C LEU A 169 -11.12 -6.75 5.51
N LEU A 170 -10.52 -5.63 5.12
CA LEU A 170 -10.88 -4.33 5.67
C LEU A 170 -12.25 -3.86 5.16
N PRO A 171 -13.03 -3.15 5.99
CA PRO A 171 -14.35 -2.62 5.59
C PRO A 171 -14.25 -1.43 4.61
N VAL A 172 -13.03 -0.95 4.34
CA VAL A 172 -12.74 0.18 3.46
C VAL A 172 -12.54 -0.31 2.02
N ALA A 173 -13.02 0.47 1.06
CA ALA A 173 -12.72 0.27 -0.36
C ALA A 173 -12.22 1.57 -0.98
N ILE A 174 -11.24 1.46 -1.87
CA ILE A 174 -10.71 2.57 -2.64
C ILE A 174 -11.33 2.53 -4.04
N GLY A 175 -11.99 3.61 -4.44
CA GLY A 175 -12.68 3.70 -5.72
C GLY A 175 -11.73 3.88 -6.91
N TYR A 176 -12.19 3.54 -8.11
CA TYR A 176 -11.45 3.90 -9.33
C TYR A 176 -11.61 5.40 -9.64
N ARG A 177 -10.62 6.21 -9.25
CA ARG A 177 -10.68 7.69 -9.34
C ARG A 177 -9.51 8.27 -10.12
N MET A 178 -9.79 9.26 -10.96
CA MET A 178 -8.75 10.01 -11.66
C MET A 178 -7.89 10.87 -10.72
N ALA A 179 -8.44 11.27 -9.57
CA ALA A 179 -7.72 12.06 -8.57
C ALA A 179 -6.42 11.37 -8.10
N TYR A 180 -6.47 10.06 -7.82
CA TYR A 180 -5.28 9.29 -7.44
C TYR A 180 -4.18 9.33 -8.51
N ARG A 181 -4.54 9.15 -9.79
CA ARG A 181 -3.57 9.17 -10.90
C ARG A 181 -2.97 10.57 -11.07
N ARG A 182 -3.79 11.61 -10.99
CA ARG A 182 -3.34 13.01 -11.13
C ARG A 182 -2.41 13.41 -9.98
N ALA A 183 -2.79 13.08 -8.75
CA ALA A 183 -1.99 13.37 -7.56
C ALA A 183 -0.61 12.69 -7.66
N PHE A 184 -0.61 11.36 -7.86
CA PHE A 184 0.61 10.56 -7.92
C PHE A 184 1.57 11.03 -9.02
N GLY A 185 1.06 11.34 -10.22
CA GLY A 185 1.89 11.81 -11.33
C GLY A 185 2.44 13.24 -11.16
N SER A 186 2.05 13.96 -10.11
CA SER A 186 2.51 15.33 -9.82
C SER A 186 3.10 15.46 -8.40
N GLY A 187 3.50 14.34 -7.78
CA GLY A 187 4.12 14.34 -6.44
C GLY A 187 3.17 14.62 -5.26
N PHE A 188 1.86 14.78 -5.50
CA PHE A 188 0.87 15.00 -4.46
C PHE A 188 0.31 13.69 -3.91
N ALA A 189 0.03 13.64 -2.62
CA ALA A 189 -0.99 12.75 -2.08
C ALA A 189 -2.38 13.30 -2.42
N VAL A 190 -3.38 12.43 -2.50
CA VAL A 190 -4.75 12.84 -2.84
C VAL A 190 -5.34 13.81 -1.80
N THR A 191 -4.91 13.68 -0.55
CA THR A 191 -5.27 14.52 0.60
C THR A 191 -4.77 15.95 0.46
N GLU A 192 -3.77 16.20 -0.40
CA GLU A 192 -3.17 17.51 -0.61
C GLU A 192 -3.83 18.26 -1.78
N LEU A 193 -4.64 17.59 -2.62
CA LEU A 193 -5.32 18.23 -3.74
C LEU A 193 -6.33 19.29 -3.27
N GLN A 194 -6.18 20.51 -3.76
CA GLN A 194 -7.05 21.66 -3.42
C GLN A 194 -7.90 22.14 -4.62
N GLY A 195 -8.88 22.99 -4.31
CA GLY A 195 -9.71 23.69 -5.30
C GLY A 195 -10.43 22.75 -6.25
N ARG A 196 -10.36 23.03 -7.56
CA ARG A 196 -11.03 22.22 -8.60
C ARG A 196 -10.51 20.79 -8.74
N ASN A 197 -9.34 20.50 -8.19
CA ASN A 197 -8.70 19.18 -8.27
C ASN A 197 -9.03 18.30 -7.05
N GLN A 198 -9.65 18.87 -6.01
CA GLN A 198 -10.00 18.13 -4.81
C GLN A 198 -11.03 17.03 -5.10
N ASP A 199 -10.75 15.81 -4.63
CA ASP A 199 -11.72 14.71 -4.56
C ASP A 199 -11.90 14.31 -3.09
N LYS A 200 -12.96 14.83 -2.47
CA LYS A 200 -13.27 14.59 -1.05
C LYS A 200 -13.52 13.12 -0.74
N LYS A 201 -14.04 12.35 -1.71
CA LYS A 201 -14.26 10.91 -1.50
C LYS A 201 -12.94 10.16 -1.52
N ALA A 202 -12.04 10.50 -2.46
CA ALA A 202 -10.69 9.91 -2.48
C ALA A 202 -9.91 10.21 -1.19
N THR A 203 -10.02 11.44 -0.69
CA THR A 203 -9.43 11.85 0.60
C THR A 203 -9.95 10.98 1.74
N ALA A 204 -11.28 10.88 1.87
CA ALA A 204 -11.91 10.08 2.92
C ALA A 204 -11.58 8.57 2.82
N GLU A 205 -11.42 8.02 1.62
CA GLU A 205 -11.02 6.62 1.41
C GLU A 205 -9.61 6.34 1.94
N ILE A 206 -8.64 7.23 1.68
CA ILE A 206 -7.26 7.08 2.19
C ILE A 206 -7.20 7.30 3.69
N GLU A 207 -7.92 8.29 4.22
CA GLU A 207 -8.01 8.52 5.67
C GLU A 207 -8.63 7.32 6.40
N ALA A 208 -9.71 6.75 5.84
CA ALA A 208 -10.33 5.54 6.38
C ALA A 208 -9.38 4.34 6.34
N LEU A 209 -8.67 4.14 5.22
CA LEU A 209 -7.67 3.07 5.14
C LEU A 209 -6.56 3.28 6.18
N ALA A 210 -6.02 4.49 6.31
CA ALA A 210 -5.00 4.79 7.30
C ALA A 210 -5.49 4.54 8.73
N ALA A 211 -6.75 4.89 9.04
CA ALA A 211 -7.35 4.62 10.33
C ALA A 211 -7.40 3.10 10.62
N GLU A 212 -7.83 2.27 9.67
CA GLU A 212 -7.82 0.80 9.86
C GLU A 212 -6.40 0.25 10.02
N VAL A 213 -5.44 0.72 9.23
CA VAL A 213 -4.07 0.21 9.22
C VAL A 213 -3.29 0.61 10.48
N TRP A 214 -3.57 1.77 11.09
CA TRP A 214 -2.88 2.26 12.30
C TRP A 214 -3.67 2.11 13.60
N LYS A 215 -4.82 1.43 13.60
CA LYS A 215 -5.46 0.91 14.82
C LYS A 215 -4.55 -0.05 15.57
#